data_AF-A0A871BM54-F1
#
_entry.id   AF-A0A871BM54-F1
#
_cell.length_a   1.000
_cell.length_b   1.000
_cell.length_c   1.000
_cell.angle_alpha   90.00
_cell.angle_beta   90.00
_cell.angle_gamma   90.00
#
_symmetry.space_group_name_H-M   'P 1'
#
loop_
_entity.id
_entity.type
_entity.pdbx_description
1 polymer ?
#
loop_
_entity_poly.entity_id
_entity_poly.type
_entity_poly.pdbx_seq_one_letter_code
_entity_poly.pdbx_strand_id
1 'polypeptide(L)'
;MNWSRKSLDELEAFYWETMAPAMDRDGMDPTRDVPTYSWLTERGWSGIAYALREKHDLTPREFFVGVVGLGDEATDEGYDWGIDDDRTVEAFETYLDMLESRRGLADSTLPTRRTHLARFARVYRDRHGSADLLSRLDDRDAEPDEIDRCLAVLDEFDAELATDGTKLKYLQTVRSFYEYLVDFRRARYNPVGNAAKQFRWEQGQPDNRTMTADQVSDVYAVADDLEDRLLVLGLAGWGLRPNELASLRASQLVLSGDDPHIAFEARKNGPGTVALLYGVDAVAARIDALAEDDDWNGALFPSSRAASGHIARETVNRRFKRLADEAGVTVDGEVPTAKLCRRFWYTAYQAAVDEMLAQLEGVAADQGSKSADVVMSNYLSEERRRSFRRQAMRETLAEVFESTDESVSVEEQIAQ
;
A
#
# COMPACT_ATOMS: atom_id res chain seq x y z
N MET A 1 -10.16 14.88 9.84
CA MET A 1 -8.75 14.85 9.38
C MET A 1 -8.03 16.04 10.00
N ASN A 2 -6.96 15.81 10.76
CA ASN A 2 -6.27 16.90 11.47
C ASN A 2 -5.12 17.45 10.61
N TRP A 3 -5.45 18.37 9.71
CA TRP A 3 -4.53 18.93 8.72
C TRP A 3 -3.35 19.68 9.33
N SER A 4 -3.58 20.42 10.42
CA SER A 4 -2.59 21.30 11.04
C SER A 4 -1.48 20.58 11.82
N ARG A 5 -1.56 19.25 11.93
CA ARG A 5 -0.50 18.40 12.49
C ARG A 5 0.31 17.67 11.42
N LYS A 6 -0.09 17.74 10.15
CA LYS A 6 0.57 17.02 9.07
C LYS A 6 1.85 17.72 8.67
N SER A 7 2.95 16.97 8.58
CA SER A 7 4.19 17.44 7.94
C SER A 7 3.99 17.66 6.44
N LEU A 8 4.93 18.37 5.79
CA LEU A 8 4.90 18.57 4.34
C LEU A 8 4.89 17.24 3.58
N ASP A 9 5.64 16.24 4.07
CA ASP A 9 5.70 14.90 3.48
C ASP A 9 4.42 14.09 3.72
N GLU A 10 3.75 14.26 4.86
CA GLU A 10 2.44 13.65 5.09
C GLU A 10 1.37 14.25 4.18
N LEU A 11 1.53 15.51 3.78
CA LEU A 11 0.70 16.16 2.78
C LEU A 11 1.05 15.68 1.37
N GLU A 12 2.34 15.50 1.04
CA GLU A 12 2.81 14.96 -0.25
C GLU A 12 2.37 13.49 -0.44
N ALA A 13 2.55 12.66 0.60
CA ALA A 13 2.06 11.29 0.60
C ALA A 13 0.54 11.25 0.53
N PHE A 14 -0.15 12.14 1.25
CA PHE A 14 -1.60 12.27 1.11
C PHE A 14 -2.02 12.66 -0.30
N TYR A 15 -1.23 13.52 -0.98
CA TYR A 15 -1.45 13.81 -2.38
C TYR A 15 -1.37 12.54 -3.23
N TRP A 16 -0.23 11.85 -3.25
CA TRP A 16 -0.04 10.69 -4.14
C TRP A 16 -0.91 9.49 -3.77
N GLU A 17 -1.21 9.29 -2.49
CA GLU A 17 -1.98 8.13 -2.02
C GLU A 17 -3.50 8.36 -2.04
N THR A 18 -3.95 9.62 -2.01
CA THR A 18 -5.38 9.96 -1.86
C THR A 18 -5.87 10.97 -2.89
N MET A 19 -5.15 12.06 -3.15
CA MET A 19 -5.62 13.13 -4.04
C MET A 19 -5.41 12.79 -5.51
N ALA A 20 -4.21 12.34 -5.89
CA ALA A 20 -3.90 11.90 -7.25
C ALA A 20 -4.89 10.83 -7.76
N PRO A 21 -5.16 9.73 -7.03
CA PRO A 21 -6.20 8.79 -7.44
C PRO A 21 -7.60 9.40 -7.58
N ALA A 22 -7.92 10.48 -6.85
CA ALA A 22 -9.20 11.16 -7.00
C ALA A 22 -9.24 12.10 -8.20
N MET A 23 -8.14 12.80 -8.49
CA MET A 23 -8.00 13.62 -9.68
C MET A 23 -8.20 12.77 -10.93
N ASP A 24 -7.54 11.61 -11.00
CA ASP A 24 -7.70 10.64 -12.09
C ASP A 24 -9.16 10.21 -12.29
N ARG A 25 -9.88 9.91 -11.19
CA ARG A 25 -11.31 9.57 -11.21
C ARG A 25 -12.21 10.70 -11.73
N ASP A 26 -11.78 11.95 -11.58
CA ASP A 26 -12.53 13.13 -12.01
C ASP A 26 -12.13 13.60 -13.43
N GLY A 27 -11.31 12.82 -14.13
CA GLY A 27 -10.83 13.14 -15.47
C GLY A 27 -9.74 14.21 -15.49
N MET A 28 -9.11 14.48 -14.34
CA MET A 28 -7.91 15.30 -14.24
C MET A 28 -6.67 14.42 -14.34
N ASP A 29 -5.59 14.90 -14.95
CA ASP A 29 -4.28 14.25 -14.92
C ASP A 29 -3.64 14.46 -13.55
N PRO A 30 -3.53 13.45 -12.67
CA PRO A 30 -2.98 13.59 -11.33
C PRO A 30 -1.46 13.75 -11.29
N THR A 31 -0.83 13.80 -12.45
CA THR A 31 0.60 14.06 -12.60
C THR A 31 0.86 15.43 -13.25
N ARG A 32 -0.19 16.12 -13.72
CA ARG A 32 -0.09 17.40 -14.42
C ARG A 32 -1.05 18.47 -13.92
N ASP A 33 -2.30 18.11 -13.66
CA ASP A 33 -3.30 19.09 -13.28
C ASP A 33 -3.07 19.55 -11.83
N VAL A 34 -3.15 20.86 -11.60
CA VAL A 34 -3.14 21.41 -10.24
C VAL A 34 -4.57 21.45 -9.72
N PRO A 35 -4.88 20.75 -8.61
CA PRO A 35 -6.24 20.72 -8.09
C PRO A 35 -6.67 22.12 -7.62
N THR A 36 -7.85 22.55 -8.06
CA THR A 36 -8.39 23.86 -7.70
C THR A 36 -8.91 23.89 -6.27
N TYR A 37 -8.96 25.08 -5.65
CA TYR A 37 -9.47 25.22 -4.29
C TYR A 37 -10.93 24.74 -4.13
N SER A 38 -11.77 24.93 -5.16
CA SER A 38 -13.14 24.42 -5.16
C SER A 38 -13.16 22.89 -5.15
N TRP A 39 -12.34 22.25 -6.00
CA TRP A 39 -12.23 20.80 -6.08
C TRP A 39 -11.76 20.17 -4.76
N LEU A 40 -10.79 20.81 -4.09
CA LEU A 40 -10.33 20.43 -2.76
C LEU A 40 -11.44 20.56 -1.71
N THR A 41 -12.24 21.63 -1.79
CA THR A 41 -13.33 21.88 -0.84
C THR A 41 -14.45 20.86 -0.97
N GLU A 42 -14.85 20.54 -2.20
CA GLU A 42 -15.89 19.53 -2.49
C GLU A 42 -15.52 18.13 -1.97
N ARG A 43 -14.23 17.82 -1.87
CA ARG A 43 -13.70 16.54 -1.36
C ARG A 43 -13.37 16.57 0.14
N GLY A 44 -13.66 17.67 0.83
CA GLY A 44 -13.36 17.83 2.26
C GLY A 44 -11.87 18.01 2.56
N TRP A 45 -11.08 18.42 1.57
CA TRP A 45 -9.63 18.62 1.65
C TRP A 45 -9.20 20.07 1.73
N SER A 46 -10.12 21.01 1.87
CA SER A 46 -9.84 22.45 2.03
C SER A 46 -8.90 22.76 3.20
N GLY A 47 -8.84 21.88 4.21
CA GLY A 47 -7.93 22.02 5.34
C GLY A 47 -6.44 21.94 4.98
N ILE A 48 -6.08 21.42 3.80
CA ILE A 48 -4.70 21.41 3.29
C ILE A 48 -4.16 22.83 3.13
N ALA A 49 -4.98 23.77 2.64
CA ALA A 49 -4.55 25.15 2.41
C ALA A 49 -4.22 25.88 3.72
N TYR A 50 -4.99 25.61 4.77
CA TYR A 50 -4.72 26.15 6.10
C TYR A 50 -3.44 25.54 6.71
N ALA A 51 -3.24 24.23 6.58
CA ALA A 51 -2.03 23.58 7.07
C ALA A 51 -0.77 24.09 6.37
N LEU A 52 -0.81 24.22 5.04
CA LEU A 52 0.31 24.74 4.26
C LEU A 52 0.68 26.17 4.67
N ARG A 53 -0.30 27.06 4.80
CA ARG A 53 -0.03 28.45 5.17
C ARG A 53 0.47 28.61 6.60
N GLU A 54 -0.16 27.94 7.57
CA GLU A 54 0.09 28.21 8.99
C GLU A 54 1.23 27.36 9.58
N LYS A 55 1.62 26.26 8.92
CA LYS A 55 2.62 25.32 9.44
C LYS A 55 3.84 25.17 8.56
N HIS A 56 3.70 25.43 7.27
CA HIS A 56 4.76 25.18 6.29
C HIS A 56 5.18 26.43 5.53
N ASP A 57 4.54 27.58 5.79
CA ASP A 57 4.78 28.86 5.10
C ASP A 57 4.69 28.75 3.57
N LEU A 58 3.83 27.85 3.08
CA LEU A 58 3.58 27.62 1.66
C LEU A 58 2.15 27.93 1.27
N THR A 59 1.98 28.41 0.03
CA THR A 59 0.68 28.45 -0.63
C THR A 59 0.32 27.07 -1.21
N PRO A 60 -0.98 26.76 -1.42
CA PRO A 60 -1.40 25.53 -2.10
C PRO A 60 -0.73 25.32 -3.46
N ARG A 61 -0.52 26.41 -4.21
CA ARG A 61 0.15 26.34 -5.51
C ARG A 61 1.63 25.95 -5.36
N GLU A 62 2.37 26.58 -4.46
CA GLU A 62 3.77 26.23 -4.20
C GLU A 62 3.93 24.80 -3.70
N PHE A 63 2.97 24.29 -2.94
CA PHE A 63 2.94 22.90 -2.53
C PHE A 63 2.68 21.95 -3.72
N PHE A 64 1.58 22.14 -4.46
CA PHE A 64 1.26 21.23 -5.56
C PHE A 64 2.28 21.28 -6.69
N VAL A 65 2.87 22.45 -6.96
CA VAL A 65 3.89 22.59 -8.01
C VAL A 65 5.28 22.22 -7.47
N GLY A 66 5.73 22.87 -6.40
CA GLY A 66 7.11 22.73 -5.91
C GLY A 66 7.38 21.42 -5.18
N VAL A 67 6.42 20.96 -4.36
CA VAL A 67 6.59 19.79 -3.48
C VAL A 67 6.07 18.53 -4.15
N VAL A 68 4.86 18.57 -4.71
CA VAL A 68 4.24 17.42 -5.36
C VAL A 68 4.75 17.25 -6.80
N GLY A 69 4.97 18.35 -7.53
CA GLY A 69 5.43 18.30 -8.93
C GLY A 69 4.32 18.32 -9.98
N LEU A 70 3.20 19.00 -9.71
CA LEU A 70 2.09 19.22 -10.64
C LEU A 70 2.20 20.57 -11.34
N GLY A 71 1.45 20.75 -12.43
CA GLY A 71 1.25 22.05 -13.06
C GLY A 71 2.27 22.42 -14.11
N ASP A 72 3.25 21.56 -14.36
CA ASP A 72 4.04 21.64 -15.58
C ASP A 72 3.29 20.91 -16.66
N GLU A 73 2.66 21.71 -17.52
CA GLU A 73 2.28 21.27 -18.85
C GLU A 73 3.48 20.49 -19.39
N ALA A 74 3.26 19.24 -19.82
CA ALA A 74 4.08 18.80 -20.93
C ALA A 74 3.68 19.70 -22.09
N THR A 75 4.39 20.82 -22.19
CA THR A 75 4.75 21.36 -23.47
C THR A 75 5.34 20.20 -24.28
N ASP A 76 5.42 20.33 -25.61
CA ASP A 76 6.14 19.37 -26.45
C ASP A 76 7.65 19.20 -26.04
N GLU A 77 8.08 19.79 -24.91
CA GLU A 77 9.44 19.89 -24.38
C GLU A 77 9.71 19.02 -23.11
N GLY A 78 8.74 18.35 -22.49
CA GLY A 78 9.00 17.38 -21.40
C GLY A 78 8.61 17.82 -19.97
N TYR A 79 9.12 17.14 -18.93
CA TYR A 79 8.85 17.48 -17.51
C TYR A 79 9.82 18.56 -17.02
N ASP A 80 9.33 19.59 -16.32
CA ASP A 80 10.20 20.59 -15.70
C ASP A 80 10.83 20.03 -14.41
N TRP A 81 12.14 19.81 -14.47
CA TRP A 81 12.93 19.33 -13.35
C TRP A 81 13.24 20.44 -12.32
N GLY A 82 12.95 21.69 -12.64
CA GLY A 82 13.24 22.85 -11.79
C GLY A 82 14.73 23.06 -11.55
N ILE A 83 15.58 22.58 -12.47
CA ILE A 83 17.05 22.71 -12.46
C ILE A 83 17.53 23.08 -13.87
N ASP A 84 18.63 23.82 -13.92
CA ASP A 84 19.28 24.34 -15.12
C ASP A 84 20.55 23.54 -15.49
N ASP A 85 20.48 22.21 -15.38
CA ASP A 85 21.56 21.30 -15.78
C ASP A 85 21.07 20.20 -16.74
N ASP A 86 21.18 20.47 -18.04
CA ASP A 86 20.69 19.59 -19.11
C ASP A 86 21.24 18.17 -19.03
N ARG A 87 22.49 18.00 -18.58
CA ARG A 87 23.13 16.69 -18.49
C ARG A 87 22.52 15.84 -17.38
N THR A 88 22.24 16.46 -16.24
CA THR A 88 21.58 15.80 -15.11
C THR A 88 20.14 15.46 -15.46
N VAL A 89 19.43 16.38 -16.14
CA VAL A 89 18.08 16.13 -16.67
C VAL A 89 18.06 14.93 -17.63
N GLU A 90 18.92 14.92 -18.65
CA GLU A 90 19.01 13.82 -19.62
C GLU A 90 19.34 12.48 -18.94
N ALA A 91 20.22 12.51 -17.93
CA ALA A 91 20.58 11.32 -17.16
C ALA A 91 19.41 10.79 -16.34
N PHE A 92 18.61 11.68 -15.73
CA PHE A 92 17.38 11.27 -15.03
C PHE A 92 16.34 10.68 -15.99
N GLU A 93 16.11 11.32 -17.12
CA GLU A 93 15.15 10.83 -18.12
C GLU A 93 15.56 9.47 -18.65
N THR A 94 16.82 9.30 -19.06
CA THR A 94 17.29 7.99 -19.54
C THR A 94 17.20 6.91 -18.45
N TYR A 95 17.42 7.28 -17.19
CA TYR A 95 17.27 6.35 -16.07
C TYR A 95 15.80 5.93 -15.89
N LEU A 96 14.87 6.88 -15.93
CA LEU A 96 13.44 6.60 -15.80
C LEU A 96 12.90 5.80 -16.99
N ASP A 97 13.31 6.11 -18.22
CA ASP A 97 12.97 5.36 -19.42
C ASP A 97 13.48 3.91 -19.35
N MET A 98 14.68 3.70 -18.80
CA MET A 98 15.20 2.35 -18.56
C MET A 98 14.36 1.58 -17.54
N LEU A 99 13.92 2.25 -16.47
CA LEU A 99 13.07 1.67 -15.45
C LEU A 99 11.69 1.27 -16.00
N GLU A 100 11.11 2.11 -16.85
CA GLU A 100 9.85 1.84 -17.56
C GLU A 100 10.01 0.66 -18.52
N SER A 101 10.94 0.77 -19.47
CA SER A 101 11.10 -0.20 -20.57
C SER A 101 11.60 -1.58 -20.14
N ARG A 102 12.48 -1.68 -19.14
CA ARG A 102 13.15 -2.95 -18.77
C ARG A 102 12.64 -3.60 -17.50
N ARG A 103 12.13 -2.81 -16.54
CA ARG A 103 11.68 -3.35 -15.24
C ARG A 103 10.17 -3.46 -15.13
N GLY A 104 9.41 -3.00 -16.15
CA GLY A 104 7.95 -3.03 -16.13
C GLY A 104 7.38 -2.37 -14.87
N LEU A 105 8.06 -1.33 -14.39
CA LEU A 105 7.60 -0.59 -13.21
C LEU A 105 6.26 0.07 -13.54
N ALA A 106 5.29 -0.06 -12.64
CA ALA A 106 3.98 0.54 -12.83
C ALA A 106 4.11 2.06 -13.00
N ASP A 107 3.33 2.64 -13.92
CA ASP A 107 3.30 4.08 -14.23
C ASP A 107 3.21 4.94 -12.98
N SER A 108 2.48 4.48 -11.94
CA SER A 108 2.36 5.15 -10.64
C SER A 108 3.66 5.28 -9.81
N THR A 109 4.73 4.56 -10.17
CA THR A 109 6.02 4.60 -9.44
C THR A 109 7.02 5.56 -10.08
N LEU A 110 6.85 5.91 -11.36
CA LEU A 110 7.75 6.81 -12.10
C LEU A 110 7.63 8.27 -11.62
N PRO A 111 6.42 8.85 -11.42
CA PRO A 111 6.25 10.20 -10.89
C PRO A 111 6.91 10.39 -9.52
N THR A 112 6.70 9.45 -8.58
CA THR A 112 7.33 9.52 -7.25
C THR A 112 8.85 9.53 -7.34
N ARG A 113 9.44 8.70 -8.23
CA ARG A 113 10.90 8.70 -8.42
C ARG A 113 11.39 10.01 -9.01
N ARG A 114 10.66 10.56 -9.98
CA ARG A 114 10.93 11.85 -10.60
C ARG A 114 10.93 12.98 -9.57
N THR A 115 9.90 13.08 -8.74
CA THR A 115 9.83 14.08 -7.65
C THR A 115 10.99 13.95 -6.66
N HIS A 116 11.33 12.72 -6.25
CA HIS A 116 12.47 12.51 -5.34
C HIS A 116 13.81 12.97 -5.96
N LEU A 117 14.05 12.63 -7.23
CA LEU A 117 15.27 13.03 -7.95
C LEU A 117 15.32 14.55 -8.16
N ALA A 118 14.21 15.17 -8.57
CA ALA A 118 14.10 16.62 -8.74
C ALA A 118 14.33 17.36 -7.41
N ARG A 119 13.73 16.90 -6.30
CA ARG A 119 13.98 17.51 -4.98
C ARG A 119 15.44 17.38 -4.57
N PHE A 120 16.05 16.21 -4.76
CA PHE A 120 17.48 16.03 -4.46
C PHE A 120 18.35 16.98 -5.28
N ALA A 121 18.13 17.08 -6.59
CA ALA A 121 18.90 17.96 -7.47
C ALA A 121 18.70 19.45 -7.14
N ARG A 122 17.48 19.87 -6.79
CA ARG A 122 17.18 21.25 -6.36
C ARG A 122 17.89 21.61 -5.05
N VAL A 123 17.82 20.75 -4.04
CA VAL A 123 18.55 20.99 -2.77
C VAL A 123 20.07 20.95 -2.99
N TYR A 124 20.56 20.06 -3.86
CA TYR A 124 21.97 20.04 -4.24
C TYR A 124 22.40 21.36 -4.90
N ARG A 125 21.59 21.89 -5.84
CA ARG A 125 21.81 23.20 -6.46
C ARG A 125 21.79 24.32 -5.43
N ASP A 126 20.79 24.36 -4.56
CA ASP A 126 20.63 25.44 -3.60
C ASP A 126 21.80 25.49 -2.60
N ARG A 127 22.38 24.33 -2.28
CA ARG A 127 23.55 24.19 -1.41
C ARG A 127 24.87 24.53 -2.11
N HIS A 128 25.02 24.11 -3.37
CA HIS A 128 26.32 24.09 -4.03
C HIS A 128 26.43 25.01 -5.25
N GLY A 129 25.36 25.73 -5.59
CA GLY A 129 25.28 26.68 -6.69
C GLY A 129 25.17 26.05 -8.09
N SER A 130 25.02 24.73 -8.18
CA SER A 130 24.90 24.00 -9.45
C SER A 130 24.17 22.67 -9.24
N ALA A 131 23.33 22.28 -10.19
CA ALA A 131 22.64 21.00 -10.21
C ALA A 131 23.45 19.88 -10.93
N ASP A 132 24.74 20.10 -11.21
CA ASP A 132 25.60 19.10 -11.84
C ASP A 132 25.89 17.94 -10.88
N LEU A 133 25.21 16.82 -11.10
CA LEU A 133 25.36 15.59 -10.31
C LEU A 133 26.33 14.58 -10.93
N LEU A 134 26.96 14.92 -12.07
CA LEU A 134 27.61 13.93 -12.94
C LEU A 134 29.11 14.15 -13.11
N SER A 135 29.57 15.41 -13.21
CA SER A 135 30.93 15.71 -13.67
C SER A 135 32.05 15.19 -12.79
N ARG A 136 31.77 14.94 -11.51
CA ARG A 136 32.75 14.47 -10.51
C ARG A 136 32.80 12.95 -10.41
N LEU A 137 31.86 12.23 -11.02
CA LEU A 137 31.69 10.80 -10.79
C LEU A 137 32.72 9.93 -11.51
N ASP A 138 33.43 10.45 -12.52
CA ASP A 138 34.44 9.70 -13.27
C ASP A 138 35.87 9.88 -12.72
N ASP A 139 36.05 10.75 -11.72
CA ASP A 139 37.30 11.05 -11.04
C ASP A 139 37.27 10.61 -9.57
N ARG A 140 38.20 9.72 -9.19
CA ARG A 140 38.31 9.23 -7.80
C ARG A 140 38.96 10.23 -6.86
N ASP A 141 39.73 11.19 -7.36
CA ASP A 141 40.30 12.22 -6.51
C ASP A 141 39.22 13.20 -6.02
N ALA A 142 38.12 13.34 -6.78
CA ALA A 142 36.94 14.11 -6.42
C ALA A 142 35.92 13.35 -5.54
N GLU A 143 36.11 12.04 -5.33
CA GLU A 143 35.17 11.16 -4.61
C GLU A 143 34.86 11.62 -3.17
N PRO A 144 35.84 11.98 -2.33
CA PRO A 144 35.56 12.45 -0.97
C PRO A 144 34.70 13.72 -0.96
N ASP A 145 35.05 14.71 -1.79
CA ASP A 145 34.33 15.98 -1.86
C ASP A 145 32.90 15.78 -2.37
N GLU A 146 32.70 14.88 -3.34
CA GLU A 146 31.36 14.63 -3.87
C GLU A 146 30.48 13.85 -2.88
N ILE A 147 31.07 12.93 -2.12
CA ILE A 147 30.40 12.29 -0.98
C ILE A 147 29.92 13.36 0.00
N ASP A 148 30.81 14.27 0.43
CA ASP A 148 30.45 15.33 1.39
C ASP A 148 29.34 16.25 0.86
N ARG A 149 29.37 16.59 -0.44
CA ARG A 149 28.31 17.38 -1.08
C ARG A 149 26.96 16.67 -1.08
N CYS A 150 26.92 15.37 -1.38
CA CYS A 150 25.69 14.58 -1.31
C CYS A 150 25.21 14.37 0.13
N LEU A 151 26.12 14.15 1.08
CA LEU A 151 25.79 14.02 2.50
C LEU A 151 25.18 15.30 3.05
N ALA A 152 25.70 16.47 2.66
CA ALA A 152 25.08 17.74 3.02
C ALA A 152 23.60 17.78 2.59
N VAL A 153 23.27 17.40 1.36
CA VAL A 153 21.85 17.32 0.91
C VAL A 153 21.03 16.40 1.81
N LEU A 154 21.58 15.25 2.20
CA LEU A 154 20.93 14.32 3.12
C LEU A 154 20.80 14.87 4.55
N ASP A 155 21.71 15.74 5.01
CA ASP A 155 21.56 16.48 6.27
C ASP A 155 20.37 17.46 6.21
N GLU A 156 20.08 18.08 5.05
CA GLU A 156 18.85 18.88 4.90
C GLU A 156 17.62 17.99 5.03
N PHE A 157 17.65 16.84 4.36
CA PHE A 157 16.57 15.88 4.46
C PHE A 157 16.41 15.34 5.88
N ASP A 158 17.50 15.22 6.65
CA ASP A 158 17.44 14.84 8.05
C ASP A 158 16.71 15.88 8.91
N ALA A 159 16.97 17.16 8.64
CA ALA A 159 16.38 18.29 9.36
C ALA A 159 14.93 18.58 8.95
N GLU A 160 14.60 18.46 7.66
CA GLU A 160 13.30 18.82 7.11
C GLU A 160 12.28 17.69 7.13
N LEU A 161 12.69 16.45 6.86
CA LEU A 161 11.77 15.34 6.70
C LEU A 161 11.40 14.75 8.06
N ALA A 162 10.10 14.63 8.32
CA ALA A 162 9.60 14.29 9.65
C ALA A 162 9.81 12.81 10.04
N THR A 163 9.99 11.91 9.07
CA THR A 163 10.09 10.47 9.34
C THR A 163 11.29 9.83 8.64
N ASP A 164 12.01 8.97 9.36
CA ASP A 164 13.12 8.19 8.83
C ASP A 164 12.70 7.29 7.66
N GLY A 165 11.45 6.82 7.66
CA GLY A 165 10.88 6.06 6.54
C GLY A 165 10.86 6.85 5.23
N THR A 166 10.54 8.15 5.27
CA THR A 166 10.59 9.03 4.09
C THR A 166 12.03 9.32 3.70
N LYS A 167 12.91 9.67 4.65
CA LYS A 167 14.35 9.89 4.41
C LYS A 167 14.99 8.70 3.69
N LEU A 168 14.66 7.48 4.11
CA LEU A 168 15.11 6.24 3.48
C LEU A 168 14.57 6.04 2.06
N LYS A 169 13.33 6.45 1.75
CA LYS A 169 12.79 6.37 0.38
C LYS A 169 13.51 7.32 -0.59
N TYR A 170 13.77 8.55 -0.16
CA TYR A 170 14.57 9.51 -0.92
C TYR A 170 15.98 8.97 -1.16
N LEU A 171 16.66 8.54 -0.10
CA LEU A 171 17.99 7.94 -0.19
C LEU A 171 18.03 6.72 -1.11
N GLN A 172 17.06 5.81 -1.01
CA GLN A 172 16.98 4.64 -1.89
C GLN A 172 16.79 5.03 -3.36
N THR A 173 15.97 6.05 -3.63
CA THR A 173 15.73 6.53 -5.00
C THR A 173 17.00 7.10 -5.62
N VAL A 174 17.67 8.00 -4.89
CA VAL A 174 18.93 8.64 -5.33
C VAL A 174 20.05 7.62 -5.45
N ARG A 175 20.16 6.71 -4.48
CA ARG A 175 21.15 5.62 -4.52
C ARG A 175 20.96 4.74 -5.74
N SER A 176 19.73 4.35 -6.09
CA SER A 176 19.47 3.54 -7.28
C SER A 176 19.77 4.28 -8.59
N PHE A 177 19.62 5.60 -8.62
CA PHE A 177 20.06 6.42 -9.76
C PHE A 177 21.58 6.38 -9.91
N TYR A 178 22.35 6.62 -8.84
CA TYR A 178 23.81 6.53 -8.90
C TYR A 178 24.32 5.10 -9.17
N GLU A 179 23.64 4.07 -8.66
CA GLU A 179 23.92 2.67 -9.04
C GLU A 179 23.75 2.46 -10.54
N TYR A 180 22.70 3.00 -11.15
CA TYR A 180 22.55 2.99 -12.61
C TYR A 180 23.69 3.71 -13.34
N LEU A 181 24.15 4.85 -12.83
CA LEU A 181 25.28 5.57 -13.44
C LEU A 181 26.59 4.78 -13.36
N VAL A 182 26.81 4.03 -12.28
CA VAL A 182 27.98 3.15 -12.12
C VAL A 182 27.87 1.93 -13.04
N ASP A 183 26.70 1.31 -13.11
CA ASP A 183 26.52 0.06 -13.86
C ASP A 183 26.46 0.27 -15.38
N PHE A 184 25.88 1.39 -15.83
CA PHE A 184 25.53 1.60 -17.23
C PHE A 184 26.10 2.87 -17.85
N ARG A 185 26.76 3.74 -17.07
CA ARG A 185 27.43 4.96 -17.55
C ARG A 185 28.90 4.97 -17.12
N ARG A 186 29.54 6.14 -17.07
CA ARG A 186 30.99 6.29 -16.81
C ARG A 186 31.34 6.58 -15.34
N ALA A 187 30.37 6.53 -14.42
CA ALA A 187 30.64 6.78 -13.01
C ALA A 187 31.51 5.67 -12.41
N ARG A 188 32.48 6.03 -11.57
CA ARG A 188 33.40 5.12 -10.91
C ARG A 188 32.99 4.74 -9.48
N TYR A 189 32.09 5.51 -8.88
CA TYR A 189 31.63 5.34 -7.51
C TYR A 189 30.19 5.89 -7.35
N ASN A 190 29.55 5.50 -6.24
CA ASN A 190 28.24 6.02 -5.84
C ASN A 190 28.43 6.90 -4.58
N PRO A 191 28.26 8.22 -4.67
CA PRO A 191 28.55 9.14 -3.56
C PRO A 191 27.61 8.95 -2.36
N VAL A 192 26.43 8.35 -2.55
CA VAL A 192 25.47 8.04 -1.47
C VAL A 192 25.48 6.56 -1.07
N GLY A 193 26.39 5.75 -1.62
CA GLY A 193 26.39 4.29 -1.44
C GLY A 193 26.52 3.84 0.02
N ASN A 194 27.24 4.63 0.84
CA ASN A 194 27.42 4.37 2.28
C ASN A 194 26.61 5.31 3.19
N ALA A 195 25.82 6.24 2.63
CA ALA A 195 25.13 7.26 3.41
C ALA A 195 24.19 6.65 4.48
N ALA A 196 23.52 5.53 4.16
CA ALA A 196 22.66 4.83 5.12
C ALA A 196 23.36 4.42 6.43
N LYS A 197 24.69 4.21 6.41
CA LYS A 197 25.47 3.88 7.61
C LYS A 197 25.75 5.09 8.50
N GLN A 198 25.69 6.30 7.95
CA GLN A 198 26.04 7.53 8.65
C GLN A 198 24.84 8.15 9.37
N PHE A 199 23.66 8.10 8.75
CA PHE A 199 22.47 8.79 9.25
C PHE A 199 21.67 8.03 10.33
N ARG A 200 21.98 6.75 10.59
CA ARG A 200 21.22 5.87 11.52
C ARG A 200 19.69 5.93 11.35
N TRP A 201 19.19 6.33 10.18
CA TRP A 201 17.76 6.31 9.90
C TRP A 201 17.27 4.88 9.95
N GLU A 202 16.33 4.62 10.86
CA GLU A 202 15.72 3.32 10.97
C GLU A 202 14.38 3.35 10.24
N GLN A 203 14.07 2.30 9.47
CA GLN A 203 12.66 2.04 9.25
C GLN A 203 12.11 1.75 10.64
N GLY A 204 11.41 2.71 11.23
CA GLY A 204 10.75 2.53 12.52
C GLY A 204 10.06 1.17 12.50
N GLN A 205 10.17 0.41 13.60
CA GLN A 205 9.53 -0.90 13.67
C GLN A 205 8.09 -0.74 13.19
N PRO A 206 7.63 -1.59 12.25
CA PRO A 206 6.26 -1.54 11.82
C PRO A 206 5.39 -1.54 13.08
N ASP A 207 4.62 -0.48 13.27
CA ASP A 207 3.62 -0.44 14.32
C ASP A 207 2.76 -1.70 14.15
N ASN A 208 2.88 -2.64 15.09
CA ASN A 208 2.18 -3.93 15.11
C ASN A 208 0.67 -3.77 15.32
N ARG A 209 0.19 -2.52 15.35
CA ARG A 209 -1.21 -2.15 15.23
C ARG A 209 -1.93 -2.98 14.17
N THR A 210 -2.89 -3.75 14.66
CA THR A 210 -3.75 -4.67 13.92
C THR A 210 -5.09 -4.75 14.63
N MET A 211 -6.15 -5.17 13.93
CA MET A 211 -7.43 -5.46 14.58
C MET A 211 -7.34 -6.80 15.33
N THR A 212 -8.07 -6.94 16.42
CA THR A 212 -8.30 -8.24 17.09
C THR A 212 -9.40 -9.05 16.38
N ALA A 213 -9.53 -10.34 16.71
CA ALA A 213 -10.62 -11.19 16.22
C ALA A 213 -12.00 -10.60 16.60
N ASP A 214 -12.19 -10.25 17.88
CA ASP A 214 -13.41 -9.62 18.38
C ASP A 214 -13.76 -8.34 17.61
N GLN A 215 -12.77 -7.47 17.38
CA GLN A 215 -12.97 -6.24 16.62
C GLN A 215 -13.37 -6.51 15.16
N VAL A 216 -12.88 -7.58 14.53
CA VAL A 216 -13.32 -7.95 13.18
C VAL A 216 -14.74 -8.53 13.22
N SER A 217 -15.06 -9.33 14.24
CA SER A 217 -16.39 -9.89 14.46
C SER A 217 -17.43 -8.79 14.67
N ASP A 218 -17.15 -7.80 15.52
CA ASP A 218 -18.02 -6.65 15.77
C ASP A 218 -18.34 -5.88 14.48
N VAL A 219 -17.33 -5.66 13.63
CA VAL A 219 -17.52 -5.00 12.32
C VAL A 219 -18.32 -5.88 11.35
N TYR A 220 -18.14 -7.20 11.40
CA TYR A 220 -18.90 -8.13 10.58
C TYR A 220 -20.36 -8.20 11.04
N ALA A 221 -20.62 -8.08 12.34
CA ALA A 221 -21.95 -8.19 12.94
C ALA A 221 -22.89 -7.06 12.52
N VAL A 222 -22.37 -5.84 12.36
CA VAL A 222 -23.15 -4.69 11.90
C VAL A 222 -23.37 -4.67 10.38
N ALA A 223 -22.81 -5.63 9.63
CA ALA A 223 -23.05 -5.71 8.19
C ALA A 223 -24.41 -6.35 7.90
N ASP A 224 -25.40 -5.49 7.60
CA ASP A 224 -26.80 -5.88 7.42
C ASP A 224 -27.09 -6.63 6.11
N ASP A 225 -26.26 -6.43 5.08
CA ASP A 225 -26.46 -7.03 3.76
C ASP A 225 -25.28 -7.90 3.32
N LEU A 226 -25.55 -8.79 2.34
CA LEU A 226 -24.57 -9.72 1.81
C LEU A 226 -23.36 -9.00 1.18
N GLU A 227 -23.55 -7.81 0.62
CA GLU A 227 -22.49 -7.03 -0.02
C GLU A 227 -21.51 -6.48 1.02
N ASP A 228 -22.01 -5.89 2.11
CA ASP A 228 -21.18 -5.40 3.21
C ASP A 228 -20.54 -6.56 4.00
N ARG A 229 -21.22 -7.70 4.19
CA ARG A 229 -20.63 -8.90 4.78
C ARG A 229 -19.46 -9.42 3.94
N LEU A 230 -19.65 -9.55 2.63
CA LEU A 230 -18.59 -9.94 1.71
C LEU A 230 -17.45 -8.93 1.65
N LEU A 231 -17.74 -7.65 1.88
CA LEU A 231 -16.72 -6.61 1.94
C LEU A 231 -15.80 -6.82 3.14
N VAL A 232 -16.35 -7.06 4.33
CA VAL A 232 -15.56 -7.35 5.54
C VAL A 232 -14.80 -8.66 5.38
N LEU A 233 -15.47 -9.70 4.90
CA LEU A 233 -14.91 -11.03 4.69
C LEU A 233 -13.77 -11.01 3.64
N GLY A 234 -13.91 -10.23 2.57
CA GLY A 234 -12.85 -10.09 1.57
C GLY A 234 -11.60 -9.36 2.08
N LEU A 235 -11.78 -8.39 2.97
CA LEU A 235 -10.68 -7.64 3.57
C LEU A 235 -9.98 -8.41 4.71
N ALA A 236 -10.75 -9.00 5.62
CA ALA A 236 -10.25 -9.62 6.84
C ALA A 236 -10.12 -11.15 6.76
N GLY A 237 -10.99 -11.83 6.00
CA GLY A 237 -10.99 -13.29 5.83
C GLY A 237 -10.12 -13.78 4.67
N TRP A 238 -9.95 -13.00 3.61
CA TRP A 238 -9.07 -13.33 2.47
C TRP A 238 -7.81 -12.46 2.38
N GLY A 239 -7.71 -11.41 3.22
CA GLY A 239 -6.57 -10.52 3.26
C GLY A 239 -6.36 -9.70 1.96
N LEU A 240 -7.41 -9.50 1.16
CA LEU A 240 -7.30 -8.77 -0.11
C LEU A 240 -7.00 -7.29 0.13
N ARG A 241 -6.25 -6.68 -0.80
CA ARG A 241 -6.18 -5.22 -0.86
C ARG A 241 -7.56 -4.68 -1.25
N PRO A 242 -7.93 -3.48 -0.78
CA PRO A 242 -9.19 -2.87 -1.17
C PRO A 242 -9.38 -2.76 -2.69
N ASN A 243 -8.29 -2.55 -3.45
CA ASN A 243 -8.37 -2.53 -4.92
C ASN A 243 -8.54 -3.93 -5.52
N GLU A 244 -7.88 -4.95 -4.96
CA GLU A 244 -8.05 -6.35 -5.41
C GLU A 244 -9.49 -6.81 -5.18
N LEU A 245 -10.10 -6.42 -4.05
CA LEU A 245 -11.50 -6.71 -3.73
C LEU A 245 -12.47 -5.92 -4.61
N ALA A 246 -12.21 -4.63 -4.80
CA ALA A 246 -13.05 -3.76 -5.62
C ALA A 246 -13.16 -4.22 -7.08
N SER A 247 -12.04 -4.69 -7.66
CA SER A 247 -11.99 -5.16 -9.04
C SER A 247 -12.24 -6.67 -9.18
N LEU A 248 -12.67 -7.37 -8.12
CA LEU A 248 -12.82 -8.82 -8.12
C LEU A 248 -13.95 -9.25 -9.07
N ARG A 249 -13.62 -10.16 -10.00
CA ARG A 249 -14.58 -10.71 -10.97
C ARG A 249 -14.94 -12.15 -10.66
N ALA A 250 -16.16 -12.53 -11.02
CA ALA A 250 -16.65 -13.91 -10.88
C ALA A 250 -15.80 -14.92 -11.67
N SER A 251 -15.27 -14.53 -12.83
CA SER A 251 -14.37 -15.36 -13.62
C SER A 251 -13.04 -15.70 -12.92
N GLN A 252 -12.67 -14.96 -11.87
CA GLN A 252 -11.47 -15.23 -11.08
C GLN A 252 -11.74 -16.25 -9.96
N LEU A 253 -13.00 -16.57 -9.67
CA LEU A 253 -13.40 -17.38 -8.53
C LEU A 253 -13.56 -18.84 -8.94
N VAL A 254 -12.68 -19.69 -8.40
CA VAL A 254 -12.80 -21.14 -8.49
C VAL A 254 -13.41 -21.61 -7.17
N LEU A 255 -14.72 -21.84 -7.16
CA LEU A 255 -15.48 -22.17 -5.95
C LEU A 255 -15.67 -23.68 -5.73
N SER A 256 -15.57 -24.47 -6.80
CA SER A 256 -15.79 -25.91 -6.77
C SER A 256 -14.51 -26.70 -6.46
N GLY A 257 -14.66 -27.84 -5.79
CA GLY A 257 -13.57 -28.75 -5.45
C GLY A 257 -12.94 -28.49 -4.08
N ASP A 258 -11.88 -29.23 -3.76
CA ASP A 258 -11.28 -29.25 -2.42
C ASP A 258 -10.32 -28.06 -2.14
N ASP A 259 -10.02 -27.25 -3.16
CA ASP A 259 -9.22 -26.01 -3.04
C ASP A 259 -9.94 -24.80 -3.67
N PRO A 260 -10.99 -24.25 -3.01
CA PRO A 260 -11.58 -22.99 -3.44
C PRO A 260 -10.55 -21.85 -3.37
N HIS A 261 -10.44 -21.05 -4.43
CA HIS A 261 -9.46 -19.97 -4.52
C HIS A 261 -9.84 -18.88 -5.54
N ILE A 262 -9.18 -17.73 -5.40
CA ILE A 262 -9.18 -16.62 -6.36
C ILE A 262 -7.94 -16.74 -7.23
N ALA A 263 -8.08 -16.74 -8.55
CA ALA A 263 -6.99 -16.70 -9.51
C ALA A 263 -6.73 -15.27 -10.02
N PHE A 264 -5.47 -14.85 -10.02
CA PHE A 264 -5.01 -13.57 -10.55
C PHE A 264 -4.05 -13.82 -11.72
N GLU A 265 -4.38 -13.29 -12.91
CA GLU A 265 -3.54 -13.44 -14.11
C GLU A 265 -2.21 -12.68 -13.99
N ALA A 266 -2.19 -11.55 -13.29
CA ALA A 266 -0.97 -10.77 -13.03
C ALA A 266 -1.00 -10.18 -11.62
N ARG A 267 -0.04 -10.58 -10.76
CA ARG A 267 0.11 -10.02 -9.41
C ARG A 267 1.50 -9.41 -9.24
N LYS A 268 1.57 -8.12 -8.88
CA LYS A 268 2.82 -7.37 -8.68
C LYS A 268 3.75 -7.99 -7.63
N ASN A 269 3.20 -8.72 -6.64
CA ASN A 269 3.94 -9.47 -5.61
C ASN A 269 3.03 -10.55 -4.97
N GLY A 270 3.54 -11.77 -4.77
CA GLY A 270 2.85 -12.89 -4.09
C GLY A 270 2.31 -13.97 -5.04
N PRO A 271 1.79 -15.10 -4.51
CA PRO A 271 1.27 -16.18 -5.34
C PRO A 271 0.09 -15.68 -6.19
N GLY A 272 -0.01 -16.22 -7.41
CA GLY A 272 -1.08 -15.93 -8.38
C GLY A 272 -2.45 -16.47 -7.96
N THR A 273 -2.54 -17.13 -6.80
CA THR A 273 -3.80 -17.61 -6.21
C THR A 273 -3.93 -17.22 -4.74
N VAL A 274 -5.16 -16.92 -4.31
CA VAL A 274 -5.52 -16.67 -2.91
C VAL A 274 -6.57 -17.68 -2.49
N ALA A 275 -6.28 -18.46 -1.45
CA ALA A 275 -7.19 -19.46 -0.92
C ALA A 275 -8.46 -18.82 -0.33
N LEU A 276 -9.64 -19.34 -0.70
CA LEU A 276 -10.92 -19.00 -0.10
C LEU A 276 -11.20 -20.01 1.02
N LEU A 277 -10.73 -19.69 2.23
CA LEU A 277 -10.81 -20.62 3.38
C LEU A 277 -12.17 -20.56 4.08
N TYR A 278 -12.84 -19.41 3.98
CA TYR A 278 -14.12 -19.12 4.61
C TYR A 278 -14.98 -18.26 3.67
N GLY A 279 -16.31 -18.35 3.80
CA GLY A 279 -17.27 -17.53 3.05
C GLY A 279 -17.53 -17.94 1.59
N VAL A 280 -17.21 -19.18 1.20
CA VAL A 280 -17.45 -19.69 -0.16
C VAL A 280 -18.95 -19.61 -0.52
N ASP A 281 -19.82 -20.00 0.41
CA ASP A 281 -21.28 -19.99 0.19
C ASP A 281 -21.82 -18.56 0.04
N ALA A 282 -21.29 -17.61 0.81
CA ALA A 282 -21.66 -16.20 0.69
C ALA A 282 -21.27 -15.63 -0.69
N VAL A 283 -20.10 -16.01 -1.21
CA VAL A 283 -19.65 -15.62 -2.55
C VAL A 283 -20.52 -16.25 -3.63
N ALA A 284 -20.83 -17.54 -3.50
CA ALA A 284 -21.71 -18.24 -4.43
C ALA A 284 -23.10 -17.59 -4.48
N ALA A 285 -23.72 -17.34 -3.32
CA ALA A 285 -25.01 -16.67 -3.21
C ALA A 285 -25.01 -15.27 -3.85
N ARG A 286 -23.90 -14.53 -3.72
CA ARG A 286 -23.76 -13.22 -4.37
C ARG A 286 -23.64 -13.35 -5.88
N ILE A 287 -22.89 -14.32 -6.39
CA ILE A 287 -22.79 -14.58 -7.82
C ILE A 287 -24.16 -14.96 -8.40
N ASP A 288 -24.88 -15.85 -7.72
CA ASP A 288 -26.22 -16.28 -8.14
C ASP A 288 -27.18 -15.09 -8.19
N ALA A 289 -27.20 -14.24 -7.16
CA ALA A 289 -28.04 -13.04 -7.12
C ALA A 289 -27.68 -12.01 -8.21
N LEU A 290 -26.40 -11.91 -8.58
CA LEU A 290 -25.96 -11.01 -9.66
C LEU A 290 -26.23 -11.59 -11.05
N ALA A 291 -26.19 -12.91 -11.19
CA ALA A 291 -26.46 -13.60 -12.45
C ALA A 291 -27.94 -13.57 -12.86
N GLU A 292 -28.85 -13.17 -11.96
CA GLU A 292 -30.25 -12.87 -12.29
C GLU A 292 -30.39 -11.59 -13.14
N ASP A 293 -29.38 -10.71 -13.15
CA ASP A 293 -29.33 -9.52 -13.99
C ASP A 293 -28.58 -9.81 -15.30
N ASP A 294 -29.31 -9.82 -16.43
CA ASP A 294 -28.76 -10.08 -17.77
C ASP A 294 -27.67 -9.06 -18.18
N ASP A 295 -27.67 -7.86 -17.59
CA ASP A 295 -26.67 -6.81 -17.85
C ASP A 295 -25.44 -6.90 -16.91
N TRP A 296 -25.36 -7.93 -16.07
CA TRP A 296 -24.25 -8.07 -15.13
C TRP A 296 -22.90 -8.26 -15.84
N ASN A 297 -21.98 -7.34 -15.56
CA ASN A 297 -20.66 -7.30 -16.18
C ASN A 297 -19.61 -8.24 -15.54
N GLY A 298 -20.04 -9.17 -14.67
CA GLY A 298 -19.19 -10.14 -13.99
C GLY A 298 -18.40 -9.62 -12.78
N ALA A 299 -18.57 -8.36 -12.36
CA ALA A 299 -17.92 -7.83 -11.15
C ALA A 299 -18.69 -8.26 -9.88
N LEU A 300 -17.97 -8.71 -8.83
CA LEU A 300 -18.61 -9.08 -7.56
C LEU A 300 -19.22 -7.87 -6.83
N PHE A 301 -18.64 -6.70 -7.04
CA PHE A 301 -19.12 -5.40 -6.55
C PHE A 301 -19.36 -4.45 -7.73
N PRO A 302 -20.47 -4.64 -8.50
CA PRO A 302 -20.72 -3.85 -9.70
C PRO A 302 -21.06 -2.39 -9.35
N SER A 303 -20.80 -1.49 -10.30
CA SER A 303 -21.18 -0.09 -10.20
C SER A 303 -21.60 0.43 -11.57
N SER A 304 -22.87 0.83 -11.69
CA SER A 304 -23.41 1.47 -12.90
C SER A 304 -22.89 2.89 -13.14
N ARG A 305 -22.24 3.49 -12.14
CA ARG A 305 -21.70 4.87 -12.21
C ARG A 305 -20.22 4.92 -12.56
N ALA A 306 -19.51 3.80 -12.52
CA ALA A 306 -18.07 3.75 -12.79
C ALA A 306 -17.83 3.18 -14.19
N ALA A 307 -16.96 3.84 -14.97
CA ALA A 307 -16.57 3.36 -16.30
C ALA A 307 -15.90 1.97 -16.25
N SER A 308 -15.24 1.64 -15.14
CA SER A 308 -14.65 0.31 -14.89
C SER A 308 -15.70 -0.79 -14.65
N GLY A 309 -16.96 -0.41 -14.43
CA GLY A 309 -18.07 -1.32 -14.16
C GLY A 309 -18.14 -1.87 -12.74
N HIS A 310 -17.20 -1.51 -11.86
CA HIS A 310 -17.17 -1.97 -10.47
C HIS A 310 -16.93 -0.80 -9.50
N ILE A 311 -17.19 -1.01 -8.22
CA ILE A 311 -16.93 0.02 -7.20
C ILE A 311 -15.45 0.40 -7.17
N ALA A 312 -15.15 1.64 -6.78
CA ALA A 312 -13.78 2.09 -6.57
C ALA A 312 -13.21 1.59 -5.23
N ARG A 313 -11.88 1.54 -5.13
CA ARG A 313 -11.14 1.25 -3.88
C ARG A 313 -11.62 2.11 -2.71
N GLU A 314 -11.92 3.37 -2.95
CA GLU A 314 -12.38 4.32 -1.93
C GLU A 314 -13.79 4.01 -1.45
N THR A 315 -14.65 3.46 -2.31
CA THR A 315 -15.96 2.96 -1.90
C THR A 315 -15.81 1.79 -0.95
N VAL A 316 -14.88 0.87 -1.20
CA VAL A 316 -14.54 -0.21 -0.26
C VAL A 316 -14.07 0.37 1.07
N ASN A 317 -13.09 1.27 1.06
CA ASN A 317 -12.55 1.88 2.29
C ASN A 317 -13.61 2.65 3.08
N ARG A 318 -14.47 3.41 2.38
CA ARG A 318 -15.54 4.21 2.99
C ARG A 318 -16.61 3.33 3.62
N ARG A 319 -17.04 2.28 2.92
CA ARG A 319 -18.02 1.32 3.46
C ARG A 319 -17.45 0.59 4.66
N PHE A 320 -16.22 0.08 4.58
CA PHE A 320 -15.55 -0.52 5.74
C PHE A 320 -15.47 0.45 6.92
N LYS A 321 -15.03 1.69 6.69
CA LYS A 321 -14.92 2.70 7.75
C LYS A 321 -16.26 3.00 8.40
N ARG A 322 -17.35 3.04 7.62
CA ARG A 322 -18.71 3.20 8.15
C ARG A 322 -19.09 2.03 9.06
N LEU A 323 -18.88 0.80 8.61
CA LEU A 323 -19.16 -0.40 9.43
C LEU A 323 -18.34 -0.38 10.73
N ALA A 324 -17.06 0.02 10.65
CA ALA A 324 -16.22 0.11 11.85
C ALA A 324 -16.64 1.21 12.83
N ASP A 325 -17.11 2.35 12.32
CA ASP A 325 -17.66 3.43 13.13
C ASP A 325 -18.99 3.03 13.79
N GLU A 326 -19.86 2.35 13.05
CA GLU A 326 -21.15 1.82 13.51
C GLU A 326 -20.98 0.73 14.58
N ALA A 327 -20.00 -0.15 14.42
CA ALA A 327 -19.61 -1.13 15.43
C ALA A 327 -18.91 -0.51 16.65
N GLY A 328 -18.60 0.79 16.64
CA GLY A 328 -17.85 1.46 17.71
C GLY A 328 -16.41 0.96 17.85
N VAL A 329 -15.86 0.32 16.82
CA VAL A 329 -14.53 -0.29 16.85
C VAL A 329 -13.46 0.77 16.63
N THR A 330 -12.50 0.83 17.55
CA THR A 330 -11.31 1.66 17.41
C THR A 330 -10.05 0.85 17.68
N VAL A 331 -8.99 1.15 16.94
CA VAL A 331 -7.65 0.64 17.21
C VAL A 331 -6.81 1.86 17.58
N ASP A 332 -6.19 1.88 18.76
CA ASP A 332 -5.47 3.04 19.29
C ASP A 332 -6.25 4.36 19.23
N GLY A 333 -7.57 4.29 19.49
CA GLY A 333 -8.45 5.46 19.55
C GLY A 333 -8.88 6.03 18.19
N GLU A 334 -8.54 5.39 17.07
CA GLU A 334 -9.00 5.79 15.73
C GLU A 334 -9.78 4.65 15.07
N VAL A 335 -10.75 5.02 14.24
CA VAL A 335 -11.54 4.07 13.43
C VAL A 335 -10.59 3.32 12.48
N PRO A 336 -10.61 1.97 12.46
CA PRO A 336 -9.68 1.20 11.66
C PRO A 336 -9.89 1.40 10.16
N THR A 337 -8.85 1.08 9.39
CA THR A 337 -8.86 1.08 7.94
C THR A 337 -8.74 -0.34 7.40
N ALA A 338 -9.13 -0.56 6.15
CA ALA A 338 -8.99 -1.85 5.49
C ALA A 338 -7.55 -2.42 5.48
N LYS A 339 -6.53 -1.56 5.64
CA LYS A 339 -5.13 -1.99 5.80
C LYS A 339 -4.93 -2.82 7.09
N LEU A 340 -5.66 -2.50 8.16
CA LEU A 340 -5.60 -3.23 9.43
C LEU A 340 -6.26 -4.60 9.32
N CYS A 341 -7.32 -4.78 8.51
CA CYS A 341 -7.90 -6.09 8.22
C CYS A 341 -6.89 -7.03 7.56
N ARG A 342 -6.12 -6.51 6.59
CA ARG A 342 -5.06 -7.30 5.95
C ARG A 342 -3.95 -7.69 6.93
N ARG A 343 -3.61 -6.82 7.88
CA ARG A 343 -2.65 -7.16 8.95
C ARG A 343 -3.22 -8.23 9.87
N PHE A 344 -4.49 -8.09 10.28
CA PHE A 344 -5.21 -9.09 11.05
C PHE A 344 -5.12 -10.46 10.37
N TRP A 345 -5.40 -10.55 9.07
CA TRP A 345 -5.32 -11.82 8.34
C TRP A 345 -3.94 -12.48 8.45
N TYR A 346 -2.85 -11.72 8.29
CA TYR A 346 -1.49 -12.29 8.44
C TYR A 346 -1.20 -12.70 9.89
N THR A 347 -1.62 -11.89 10.86
CA THR A 347 -1.45 -12.20 12.29
C THR A 347 -2.24 -13.46 12.68
N ALA A 348 -3.50 -13.57 12.26
CA ALA A 348 -4.35 -14.72 12.49
C ALA A 348 -3.79 -15.97 11.79
N TYR A 349 -3.29 -15.85 10.57
CA TYR A 349 -2.64 -16.95 9.86
C TYR A 349 -1.40 -17.46 10.59
N GLN A 350 -0.54 -16.56 11.09
CA GLN A 350 0.63 -16.94 11.87
C GLN A 350 0.23 -17.63 13.17
N ALA A 351 -0.72 -17.06 13.92
CA ALA A 351 -1.22 -17.64 15.16
C ALA A 351 -1.81 -19.05 14.95
N ALA A 352 -2.63 -19.23 13.91
CA ALA A 352 -3.22 -20.52 13.57
C ALA A 352 -2.15 -21.57 13.21
N VAL A 353 -1.07 -21.16 12.53
CA VAL A 353 0.06 -22.04 12.22
C VAL A 353 0.84 -22.40 13.49
N ASP A 354 1.10 -21.43 14.38
CA ASP A 354 1.84 -21.64 15.62
C ASP A 354 1.07 -22.56 16.58
N GLU A 355 -0.25 -22.37 16.72
CA GLU A 355 -1.11 -23.25 17.52
C GLU A 355 -1.11 -24.69 16.98
N MET A 356 -1.28 -24.84 15.66
CA MET A 356 -1.19 -26.14 15.01
C MET A 356 0.17 -26.82 15.25
N LEU A 357 1.27 -26.06 15.20
CA LEU A 357 2.61 -26.59 15.52
C LEU A 357 2.70 -27.06 16.97
N ALA A 358 2.17 -26.29 17.92
CA ALA A 358 2.13 -26.66 19.33
C ALA A 358 1.30 -27.94 19.58
N GLN A 359 0.17 -28.11 18.89
CA GLN A 359 -0.63 -29.34 18.96
C GLN A 359 0.14 -30.56 18.42
N LEU A 360 0.90 -30.40 17.33
CA LEU A 360 1.74 -31.46 16.77
C LEU A 360 2.93 -31.82 17.68
N GLU A 361 3.49 -30.86 18.42
CA GLU A 361 4.51 -31.11 19.44
C GLU A 361 4.00 -32.01 20.57
N GLY A 362 2.77 -31.78 21.03
CA GLY A 362 2.13 -32.64 22.03
C GLY A 362 2.01 -34.09 21.59
N VAL A 363 1.56 -34.31 20.34
CA VAL A 363 1.45 -35.66 19.75
C VAL A 363 2.83 -36.31 19.54
N ALA A 364 3.86 -35.51 19.19
CA ALA A 364 5.22 -36.00 18.99
C ALA A 364 5.90 -36.41 20.31
N ALA A 365 5.62 -35.67 21.40
CA ALA A 365 6.09 -36.00 22.74
C ALA A 365 5.51 -37.34 23.22
N ASP A 366 4.23 -37.61 22.94
CA ASP A 366 3.57 -38.88 23.26
C ASP A 366 4.08 -40.07 22.41
N GLN A 367 4.68 -39.81 21.24
CA GLN A 367 5.25 -40.81 20.33
C GLN A 367 6.80 -40.88 20.41
N GLY A 368 7.43 -40.17 21.35
CA GLY A 368 8.86 -40.28 21.64
C GLY A 368 9.82 -39.59 20.66
N SER A 369 9.35 -38.61 19.87
CA SER A 369 10.19 -37.84 18.93
C SER A 369 10.55 -36.45 19.48
N LYS A 370 11.80 -36.01 19.32
CA LYS A 370 12.39 -34.88 20.07
C LYS A 370 12.35 -33.49 19.42
N SER A 371 11.56 -33.24 18.37
CA SER A 371 11.37 -31.85 17.86
C SER A 371 10.29 -31.75 16.77
N ALA A 372 9.41 -30.74 16.87
CA ALA A 372 8.33 -30.46 15.92
C ALA A 372 8.81 -30.22 14.49
N ASP A 373 9.88 -29.44 14.31
CA ASP A 373 10.43 -29.13 12.99
C ASP A 373 10.85 -30.40 12.21
N VAL A 374 11.40 -31.37 12.92
CA VAL A 374 11.85 -32.66 12.37
C VAL A 374 10.68 -33.60 12.09
N VAL A 375 9.59 -33.50 12.86
CA VAL A 375 8.34 -34.24 12.57
C VAL A 375 7.64 -33.63 11.36
N MET A 376 7.56 -32.31 11.26
CA MET A 376 6.95 -31.64 10.12
C MET A 376 7.71 -31.99 8.85
N SER A 377 9.04 -31.92 8.84
CA SER A 377 9.89 -32.22 7.67
C SER A 377 9.86 -33.69 7.24
N ASN A 378 9.78 -34.64 8.19
CA ASN A 378 9.92 -36.07 7.92
C ASN A 378 8.60 -36.86 7.80
N TYR A 379 7.47 -36.39 8.35
CA TYR A 379 6.22 -37.17 8.40
C TYR A 379 5.08 -36.67 7.50
N LEU A 380 5.13 -35.43 6.99
CA LEU A 380 4.04 -34.86 6.20
C LEU A 380 4.54 -34.43 4.81
N SER A 381 3.81 -34.78 3.75
CA SER A 381 4.04 -34.20 2.43
C SER A 381 3.72 -32.69 2.45
N GLU A 382 4.29 -31.91 1.52
CA GLU A 382 3.95 -30.48 1.34
C GLU A 382 2.44 -30.26 1.19
N GLU A 383 1.76 -31.15 0.47
CA GLU A 383 0.32 -31.15 0.30
C GLU A 383 -0.42 -31.29 1.63
N ARG A 384 0.04 -32.20 2.50
CA ARG A 384 -0.57 -32.41 3.81
C ARG A 384 -0.30 -31.24 4.76
N ARG A 385 0.89 -30.65 4.72
CA ARG A 385 1.19 -29.40 5.47
C ARG A 385 0.32 -28.24 5.01
N ARG A 386 0.13 -28.09 3.70
CA ARG A 386 -0.77 -27.07 3.13
C ARG A 386 -2.21 -27.29 3.59
N SER A 387 -2.72 -28.52 3.55
CA SER A 387 -4.06 -28.87 4.02
C SER A 387 -4.27 -28.51 5.50
N PHE A 388 -3.33 -28.88 6.39
CA PHE A 388 -3.42 -28.55 7.81
C PHE A 388 -3.43 -27.03 8.07
N ARG A 389 -2.53 -26.26 7.44
CA ARG A 389 -2.53 -24.79 7.59
C ARG A 389 -3.83 -24.14 7.13
N ARG A 390 -4.44 -24.68 6.08
CA ARG A 390 -5.72 -24.19 5.56
C ARG A 390 -6.87 -24.51 6.50
N GLN A 391 -6.87 -25.70 7.10
CA GLN A 391 -7.87 -26.10 8.09
C GLN A 391 -7.78 -25.23 9.36
N ALA A 392 -6.58 -25.08 9.94
CA ALA A 392 -6.38 -24.27 11.13
C ALA A 392 -6.85 -22.82 10.91
N MET A 393 -6.45 -22.21 9.79
CA MET A 393 -6.91 -20.86 9.46
C MET A 393 -8.43 -20.81 9.18
N ARG A 394 -9.03 -21.85 8.61
CA ARG A 394 -10.48 -21.91 8.43
C ARG A 394 -11.22 -21.92 9.77
N GLU A 395 -10.74 -22.70 10.74
CA GLU A 395 -11.31 -22.77 12.10
C GLU A 395 -11.19 -21.41 12.79
N THR A 396 -10.02 -20.76 12.75
CA THR A 396 -9.84 -19.39 13.28
C THR A 396 -10.77 -18.37 12.63
N LEU A 397 -10.97 -18.44 11.30
CA LEU A 397 -11.88 -17.53 10.61
C LEU A 397 -13.36 -17.84 10.93
N ALA A 398 -13.71 -19.12 11.13
CA ALA A 398 -15.05 -19.51 11.52
C ALA A 398 -15.41 -18.94 12.89
N GLU A 399 -14.51 -19.00 13.88
CA GLU A 399 -14.74 -18.38 15.19
C GLU A 399 -14.99 -16.86 15.10
N VAL A 400 -14.29 -16.18 14.19
CA VAL A 400 -14.46 -14.73 13.97
C VAL A 400 -15.81 -14.40 13.33
N PHE A 401 -16.26 -15.19 12.36
CA PHE A 401 -17.40 -14.86 11.51
C PHE A 401 -18.70 -15.62 11.84
N GLU A 402 -18.65 -16.70 12.63
CA GLU A 402 -19.82 -17.50 13.06
C GLU A 402 -20.28 -17.14 14.48
N SER A 403 -19.41 -16.59 15.33
CA SER A 403 -19.75 -16.17 16.71
C SER A 403 -20.90 -15.16 16.79
N THR A 404 -21.21 -14.49 15.69
CA THR A 404 -22.32 -13.55 15.58
C THR A 404 -23.69 -14.23 15.35
N ASP A 405 -23.74 -15.36 14.64
CA ASP A 405 -25.00 -16.02 14.26
C ASP A 405 -25.70 -16.66 15.48
N GLU A 406 -24.93 -17.14 16.46
CA GLU A 406 -25.50 -17.71 17.70
C GLU A 406 -26.03 -16.63 18.66
N SER A 407 -25.42 -15.45 18.69
CA SER A 407 -25.83 -14.36 19.61
C SER A 407 -27.23 -13.81 19.32
N VAL A 408 -27.59 -13.72 18.03
CA VAL A 408 -28.94 -13.30 17.58
C VAL A 408 -29.98 -14.38 17.92
N SER A 409 -29.61 -15.66 17.83
CA SER A 409 -30.52 -16.78 18.10
C SER A 409 -30.91 -16.93 19.58
N VAL A 410 -30.04 -16.52 20.50
CA VAL A 410 -30.29 -16.60 21.96
C VAL A 410 -31.17 -15.45 22.44
N GLU A 411 -31.03 -14.24 21.88
CA GLU A 411 -31.93 -13.13 22.22
C GLU A 411 -33.36 -13.34 21.69
N GLU A 412 -33.53 -13.98 20.52
CA GLU A 412 -34.86 -14.36 20.01
C GLU A 412 -35.52 -15.47 20.83
N GLN A 413 -34.75 -16.38 21.44
CA GLN A 413 -35.29 -17.44 22.31
C GLN A 413 -35.67 -16.94 23.72
N ILE A 414 -35.14 -15.81 24.18
CA ILE A 414 -35.50 -15.21 25.48
C ILE A 414 -36.72 -14.27 25.34
N ALA A 415 -37.07 -13.88 24.11
CA ALA A 415 -38.22 -13.03 23.79
C ALA A 415 -39.53 -13.78 23.44
N GLN A 416 -39.52 -15.13 23.43
CA GLN A 416 -40.71 -16.00 23.37
C GLN A 416 -41.03 -16.61 24.72
#